data_AF-A0A7K3MSV5-F1
#
_entry.id   AF-A0A7K3MSV5-F1
#
_cell.length_a   1.000
_cell.length_b   1.000
_cell.length_c   1.000
_cell.angle_alpha   90.00
_cell.angle_beta   90.00
_cell.angle_gamma   90.00
#
_symmetry.space_group_name_H-M   'P 1'
#
loop_
_entity.id
_entity.type
_entity.pdbx_description
1 polymer ?
#
loop_
_entity_poly.entity_id
_entity_poly.type
_entity_poly.pdbx_seq_one_letter_code
_entity_poly.pdbx_strand_id
1 'polypeptide(L)'
;MKYSKLILFLFLVTILVSSCKHHQEARKPISQASGTFMKKSAERNKKLNASEEDQIGIIIKSNPKVKYMASTKGYWYTYIIQNSIDTLTPKKGDVAFFDYNIKDLKGNIIYSEVELRPQTYAVDKQNIMSGLREGIKLMHKNEKVTFLFPSHIAYGYHGDDKKIGTNQPLLCTVTLHNFISEEAFKKEIQLRQAKALKQEPISEKEQTKPVNKIEDTLTN
;
A
#
# COMPACT_ATOMS: atom_id res chain seq x y z
N MET A 1 43.06 80.59 -21.09
CA MET A 1 42.78 79.60 -20.01
C MET A 1 41.37 79.69 -19.40
N LYS A 2 40.32 80.13 -20.13
CA LYS A 2 38.95 80.25 -19.55
C LYS A 2 38.08 78.99 -19.69
N TYR A 3 38.34 78.12 -20.68
CA TYR A 3 37.51 76.92 -20.92
C TYR A 3 37.99 75.65 -20.20
N SER A 4 39.24 75.62 -19.69
CA SER A 4 39.80 74.46 -18.98
C SER A 4 39.06 74.16 -17.67
N LYS A 5 38.63 75.19 -16.92
CA LYS A 5 37.81 75.02 -15.71
C LYS A 5 36.40 74.53 -16.02
N LEU A 6 35.82 74.95 -17.15
CA LEU A 6 34.49 74.52 -17.60
C LEU A 6 34.52 73.05 -18.06
N ILE A 7 35.57 72.64 -18.77
CA ILE A 7 35.76 71.24 -19.20
C ILE A 7 35.99 70.33 -17.98
N LEU A 8 36.79 70.77 -17.00
CA LEU A 8 37.01 70.01 -15.76
C LEU A 8 35.70 69.87 -14.95
N PHE A 9 34.88 70.91 -14.89
CA PHE A 9 33.59 70.87 -14.23
C PHE A 9 32.61 69.94 -14.95
N LEU A 10 32.56 69.97 -16.29
CA LEU A 10 31.69 69.09 -17.08
C LEU A 10 32.11 67.62 -16.96
N PHE A 11 33.42 67.35 -16.85
CA PHE A 11 33.96 66.01 -16.61
C PHE A 11 33.66 65.50 -15.19
N LEU A 12 33.73 66.38 -14.19
CA LEU A 12 33.38 66.04 -12.81
C LEU A 12 31.88 65.72 -12.67
N VAL A 13 31.02 66.49 -13.34
CA VAL A 13 29.56 66.27 -13.33
C VAL A 13 29.18 64.95 -14.02
N THR A 14 29.87 64.56 -15.09
CA THR A 14 29.60 63.27 -15.78
C THR A 14 30.03 62.04 -14.96
N ILE A 15 31.08 62.15 -14.15
CA ILE A 15 31.47 61.09 -13.21
C ILE A 15 30.43 60.93 -12.09
N LEU A 16 29.86 62.02 -11.59
CA LEU A 16 28.87 62.00 -10.50
C LEU A 16 27.53 61.34 -10.88
N VAL A 17 27.08 61.44 -12.14
CA VAL A 17 25.83 60.79 -12.59
C VAL A 17 25.97 59.30 -12.93
N SER A 18 27.20 58.77 -12.98
CA SER A 18 27.44 57.36 -13.34
C SER A 18 27.42 56.40 -12.13
N SER A 19 27.31 56.92 -10.89
CA SER A 19 27.52 56.13 -9.66
C SER A 19 26.25 55.53 -9.02
N CYS A 20 25.08 55.64 -9.64
CA CYS A 20 23.83 55.09 -9.09
C CYS A 20 23.30 53.90 -9.91
N LYS A 21 24.00 52.77 -9.88
CA LYS A 21 23.43 51.45 -10.22
C LYS A 21 23.95 50.37 -9.27
N HIS A 22 23.56 50.45 -8.00
CA HIS A 22 23.72 49.33 -7.09
C HIS A 22 22.75 48.22 -7.52
N HIS A 23 23.26 47.25 -8.29
CA HIS A 23 22.50 46.08 -8.70
C HIS A 23 22.24 45.23 -7.47
N GLN A 24 21.05 45.35 -6.88
CA GLN A 24 20.56 44.35 -5.95
C GLN A 24 20.28 43.08 -6.77
N GLU A 25 21.20 42.12 -6.73
CA GLU A 25 20.93 40.81 -7.31
C GLU A 25 19.74 40.18 -6.56
N ALA A 26 18.65 39.93 -7.28
CA ALA A 26 17.51 39.20 -6.74
C ALA A 26 17.99 37.87 -6.18
N ARG A 27 17.71 37.61 -4.89
CA ARG A 27 18.06 36.35 -4.22
C ARG A 27 17.42 35.20 -4.99
N LYS A 28 18.23 34.41 -5.68
CA LYS A 28 17.76 33.19 -6.37
C LYS A 28 17.27 32.19 -5.33
N PRO A 29 16.22 31.40 -5.62
CA PRO A 29 15.76 30.38 -4.69
C PRO A 29 16.87 29.37 -4.44
N ILE A 30 16.99 28.95 -3.17
CA ILE A 30 18.01 28.03 -2.67
C ILE A 30 17.94 26.68 -3.40
N SER A 31 16.75 26.29 -3.86
CA SER A 31 16.53 25.12 -4.72
C SER A 31 16.00 25.54 -6.10
N GLN A 32 16.75 25.23 -7.14
CA GLN A 32 16.24 25.20 -8.52
C GLN A 32 15.88 23.74 -8.82
N ALA A 33 14.60 23.44 -9.00
CA ALA A 33 14.17 22.14 -9.48
C ALA A 33 14.58 21.97 -10.94
N SER A 34 15.84 21.67 -11.20
CA SER A 34 16.28 21.29 -12.54
C SER A 34 15.52 20.01 -12.91
N GLY A 35 14.68 20.06 -13.95
CA GLY A 35 13.88 18.90 -14.40
C GLY A 35 14.75 17.67 -14.75
N THR A 36 16.06 17.84 -14.87
CA THR A 36 17.07 16.78 -15.00
C THR A 36 17.00 15.73 -13.88
N PHE A 37 16.74 16.10 -12.63
CA PHE A 37 16.59 15.11 -11.54
C PHE A 37 15.36 14.23 -11.74
N MET A 38 14.20 14.85 -12.03
CA MET A 38 12.95 14.13 -12.28
C MET A 38 13.04 13.23 -13.51
N LYS A 39 13.68 13.70 -14.60
CA LYS A 39 13.95 12.89 -15.80
C LYS A 39 14.79 11.66 -15.48
N LYS A 40 15.91 11.82 -14.77
CA LYS A 40 16.77 10.71 -14.34
C LYS A 40 16.02 9.73 -13.44
N SER A 41 15.16 10.22 -12.55
CA SER A 41 14.35 9.35 -11.69
C SER A 41 13.34 8.53 -12.49
N ALA A 42 12.64 9.16 -13.44
CA ALA A 42 11.70 8.48 -14.31
C ALA A 42 12.40 7.41 -15.18
N GLU A 43 13.58 7.72 -15.73
CA GLU A 43 14.39 6.76 -16.49
C GLU A 43 14.83 5.56 -15.65
N ARG A 44 15.29 5.78 -14.41
CA ARG A 44 15.63 4.69 -13.48
C ARG A 44 14.43 3.80 -13.18
N ASN A 45 13.26 4.39 -12.90
CA ASN A 45 12.05 3.62 -12.60
C ASN A 45 11.57 2.81 -13.82
N LYS A 46 11.68 3.37 -15.03
CA LYS A 46 11.39 2.63 -16.27
C LYS A 46 12.32 1.42 -16.42
N LYS A 47 13.62 1.60 -16.18
CA LYS A 47 14.60 0.51 -16.26
C LYS A 47 14.35 -0.57 -15.19
N LEU A 48 14.03 -0.15 -13.97
CA LEU A 48 13.68 -1.06 -12.88
C LEU A 48 12.44 -1.88 -13.24
N ASN A 49 11.36 -1.22 -13.65
CA ASN A 49 10.13 -1.90 -14.04
C ASN A 49 10.40 -2.90 -15.16
N ALA A 50 11.09 -2.52 -16.24
CA ALA A 50 11.45 -3.43 -17.32
C ALA A 50 12.24 -4.66 -16.81
N SER A 51 13.19 -4.46 -15.90
CA SER A 51 13.95 -5.56 -15.30
C SER A 51 13.11 -6.49 -14.42
N GLU A 52 12.09 -5.97 -13.73
CA GLU A 52 11.15 -6.78 -12.95
C GLU A 52 10.19 -7.56 -13.86
N GLU A 53 9.70 -6.93 -14.93
CA GLU A 53 8.87 -7.57 -15.95
C GLU A 53 9.64 -8.71 -16.66
N ASP A 54 10.92 -8.53 -16.94
CA ASP A 54 11.79 -9.58 -17.48
C ASP A 54 11.91 -10.77 -16.53
N GLN A 55 12.10 -10.52 -15.22
CA GLN A 55 12.16 -11.57 -14.20
C GLN A 55 10.84 -12.35 -14.11
N ILE A 56 9.71 -11.64 -14.13
CA ILE A 56 8.38 -12.26 -14.16
C ILE A 56 8.20 -13.06 -15.47
N GLY A 57 8.66 -12.52 -16.60
CA GLY A 57 8.64 -13.19 -17.90
C GLY A 57 9.42 -14.50 -17.90
N ILE A 58 10.55 -14.57 -17.19
CA ILE A 58 11.32 -15.81 -17.01
C ILE A 58 10.49 -16.84 -16.22
N ILE A 59 9.82 -16.43 -15.13
CA ILE A 59 8.97 -17.33 -14.33
C ILE A 59 7.82 -17.88 -15.16
N ILE A 60 7.16 -17.03 -15.95
CA ILE A 60 6.08 -17.43 -16.86
C ILE A 60 6.59 -18.46 -17.88
N LYS A 61 7.72 -18.18 -18.54
CA LYS A 61 8.33 -19.08 -19.53
C LYS A 61 8.80 -20.41 -18.93
N SER A 62 9.26 -20.40 -17.68
CA SER A 62 9.71 -21.61 -16.98
C SER A 62 8.57 -22.57 -16.63
N ASN A 63 7.31 -22.11 -16.70
CA ASN A 63 6.12 -22.88 -16.36
C ASN A 63 5.18 -23.02 -17.58
N PRO A 64 5.59 -23.71 -18.67
CA PRO A 64 4.85 -23.72 -19.93
C PRO A 64 3.46 -24.40 -19.85
N LYS A 65 3.21 -25.19 -18.80
CA LYS A 65 1.90 -25.84 -18.57
C LYS A 65 0.88 -24.91 -17.93
N VAL A 66 1.32 -23.80 -17.35
CA VAL A 66 0.46 -22.84 -16.64
C VAL A 66 0.13 -21.69 -17.60
N LYS A 67 -1.16 -21.44 -17.79
CA LYS A 67 -1.62 -20.31 -18.58
C LYS A 67 -1.59 -19.04 -17.74
N TYR A 68 -0.65 -18.15 -18.05
CA TYR A 68 -0.60 -16.81 -17.46
C TYR A 68 -1.33 -15.80 -18.35
N MET A 69 -1.96 -14.84 -17.69
CA MET A 69 -2.70 -13.73 -18.32
C MET A 69 -2.05 -12.41 -17.92
N ALA A 70 -1.92 -11.50 -18.86
CA ALA A 70 -1.46 -10.14 -18.60
C ALA A 70 -2.65 -9.22 -18.32
N SER A 71 -2.56 -8.44 -17.24
CA SER A 71 -3.51 -7.39 -16.91
C SER A 71 -3.16 -6.09 -17.63
N THR A 72 -4.17 -5.30 -17.97
CA THR A 72 -3.99 -3.93 -18.49
C THR A 72 -3.35 -2.98 -17.48
N LYS A 73 -3.28 -3.39 -16.20
CA LYS A 73 -2.66 -2.64 -15.11
C LYS A 73 -1.17 -2.95 -14.90
N GLY A 74 -0.56 -3.81 -15.71
CA GLY A 74 0.89 -4.10 -15.63
C GLY A 74 1.27 -5.20 -14.65
N TYR A 75 0.37 -6.17 -14.39
CA TYR A 75 0.66 -7.37 -13.61
C TYR A 75 0.20 -8.62 -14.35
N TRP A 76 0.66 -9.79 -13.91
CA TRP A 76 0.25 -11.08 -14.47
C TRP A 76 -0.48 -11.91 -13.45
N TYR A 77 -1.29 -12.85 -13.91
CA TYR A 77 -2.00 -13.76 -13.01
C TYR A 77 -2.34 -15.08 -13.69
N THR A 78 -2.67 -16.06 -12.86
CA THR A 78 -3.15 -17.37 -13.29
C THR A 78 -4.15 -17.92 -12.28
N TYR A 79 -5.16 -18.64 -12.77
CA TYR A 79 -6.15 -19.28 -11.93
C TYR A 79 -5.64 -20.64 -11.47
N ILE A 80 -5.63 -20.86 -10.16
CA ILE A 80 -5.47 -22.19 -9.56
C ILE A 80 -6.83 -22.87 -9.48
N ILE A 81 -7.84 -22.12 -9.04
CA ILE A 81 -9.24 -22.54 -9.01
C ILE A 81 -10.04 -21.42 -9.67
N GLN A 82 -10.71 -21.76 -10.77
CA GLN A 82 -11.56 -20.83 -11.52
C GLN A 82 -13.02 -21.21 -11.36
N ASN A 83 -13.88 -20.23 -11.13
CA ASN A 83 -15.32 -20.40 -11.12
C ASN A 83 -15.86 -19.94 -12.47
N SER A 84 -16.29 -20.89 -13.29
CA SER A 84 -16.83 -20.64 -14.63
C SER A 84 -18.36 -20.46 -14.66
N ILE A 85 -19.03 -20.61 -13.51
CA ILE A 85 -20.50 -20.54 -13.40
C ILE A 85 -20.93 -19.14 -12.98
N ASP A 86 -20.22 -18.57 -11.99
CA ASP A 86 -20.49 -17.23 -11.49
C ASP A 86 -19.91 -16.17 -12.43
N THR A 87 -20.62 -15.05 -12.56
CA THR A 87 -20.22 -13.89 -13.36
C THR A 87 -20.07 -12.63 -12.52
N LEU A 88 -20.40 -12.70 -11.23
CA LEU A 88 -20.34 -11.57 -10.32
C LEU A 88 -18.93 -11.43 -9.74
N THR A 89 -18.39 -10.23 -9.84
CA THR A 89 -17.15 -9.83 -9.17
C THR A 89 -17.43 -8.73 -8.13
N PRO A 90 -16.56 -8.57 -7.12
CA PRO A 90 -16.67 -7.49 -6.14
C PRO A 90 -16.64 -6.11 -6.80
N LYS A 91 -17.59 -5.25 -6.42
CA LYS A 91 -17.70 -3.86 -6.89
C LYS A 91 -17.35 -2.88 -5.77
N LYS A 92 -17.09 -1.63 -6.13
CA LYS A 92 -16.83 -0.56 -5.18
C LYS A 92 -17.95 -0.49 -4.13
N GLY A 93 -17.57 -0.54 -2.85
CA GLY A 93 -18.49 -0.55 -1.72
C GLY A 93 -18.83 -1.95 -1.20
N ASP A 94 -18.64 -3.01 -1.97
CA ASP A 94 -18.78 -4.37 -1.45
C ASP A 94 -17.71 -4.69 -0.40
N VAL A 95 -17.98 -5.70 0.41
CA VAL A 95 -17.07 -6.24 1.41
C VAL A 95 -16.64 -7.63 0.96
N ALA A 96 -15.37 -7.77 0.62
CA ALA A 96 -14.75 -9.02 0.19
C ALA A 96 -14.10 -9.73 1.38
N PHE A 97 -14.32 -11.05 1.46
CA PHE A 97 -13.71 -11.95 2.43
C PHE A 97 -12.74 -12.87 1.70
N PHE A 98 -11.48 -12.76 2.04
CA PHE A 98 -10.41 -13.45 1.32
C PHE A 98 -9.29 -13.84 2.27
N ASP A 99 -8.48 -14.79 1.83
CA ASP A 99 -7.20 -15.09 2.45
C ASP A 99 -6.12 -14.97 1.39
N TYR A 100 -4.90 -14.64 1.80
CA TYR A 100 -3.79 -14.55 0.86
C TYR A 100 -2.45 -14.86 1.52
N ASN A 101 -1.47 -15.18 0.70
CA ASN A 101 -0.07 -15.25 1.10
C ASN A 101 0.78 -14.37 0.18
N ILE A 102 1.98 -14.03 0.65
CA ILE A 102 2.97 -13.29 -0.12
C ILE A 102 4.26 -14.10 -0.16
N LYS A 103 4.80 -14.25 -1.37
CA LYS A 103 6.09 -14.86 -1.65
C LYS A 103 6.97 -13.91 -2.45
N ASP A 104 8.28 -14.12 -2.39
CA ASP A 104 9.20 -13.54 -3.37
C ASP A 104 9.10 -14.28 -4.71
N LEU A 105 9.79 -13.75 -5.73
CA LEU A 105 9.85 -14.36 -7.06
C LEU A 105 10.59 -15.71 -7.09
N LYS A 106 11.33 -16.07 -6.04
CA LYS A 106 11.99 -17.37 -5.88
C LYS A 106 11.09 -18.40 -5.20
N GLY A 107 9.90 -18.00 -4.74
CA GLY A 107 8.94 -18.86 -4.07
C GLY A 107 9.09 -18.93 -2.54
N ASN A 108 10.00 -18.15 -1.94
CA ASN A 108 10.14 -18.09 -0.50
C ASN A 108 8.96 -17.34 0.12
N ILE A 109 8.38 -17.89 1.19
CA ILE A 109 7.24 -17.28 1.89
C ILE A 109 7.73 -16.08 2.71
N ILE A 110 7.15 -14.91 2.43
CA ILE A 110 7.36 -13.68 3.21
C ILE A 110 6.27 -13.58 4.28
N TYR A 111 5.01 -13.76 3.86
CA TYR A 111 3.84 -13.83 4.74
C TYR A 111 3.00 -15.04 4.41
N SER A 112 2.68 -15.84 5.43
CA SER A 112 1.86 -17.03 5.27
C SER A 112 0.37 -16.70 5.33
N GLU A 113 -0.45 -17.56 4.71
CA GLU A 113 -1.92 -17.44 4.79
C GLU A 113 -2.42 -17.52 6.24
N VAL A 114 -1.79 -18.38 7.07
CA VAL A 114 -2.16 -18.56 8.48
C VAL A 114 -1.86 -17.31 9.31
N GLU A 115 -0.77 -16.61 9.02
CA GLU A 115 -0.40 -15.35 9.68
C GLU A 115 -1.34 -14.20 9.29
N LEU A 116 -1.82 -14.19 8.05
CA LEU A 116 -2.63 -13.10 7.51
C LEU A 116 -4.13 -13.31 7.72
N ARG A 117 -4.63 -14.55 7.78
CA ARG A 117 -6.07 -14.80 7.87
C ARG A 117 -6.68 -14.44 9.23
N PRO A 118 -7.98 -14.10 9.28
CA PRO A 118 -8.88 -13.83 8.16
C PRO A 118 -8.74 -12.38 7.65
N GLN A 119 -9.00 -12.15 6.35
CA GLN A 119 -8.99 -10.80 5.79
C GLN A 119 -10.37 -10.36 5.28
N THR A 120 -10.68 -9.09 5.55
CA THR A 120 -11.90 -8.43 5.10
C THR A 120 -11.53 -7.10 4.48
N TYR A 121 -12.04 -6.83 3.28
CA TYR A 121 -11.71 -5.62 2.52
C TYR A 121 -12.97 -4.93 1.98
N ALA A 122 -13.15 -3.67 2.35
CA ALA A 122 -14.15 -2.79 1.75
C ALA A 122 -13.62 -2.24 0.42
N VAL A 123 -14.15 -2.78 -0.67
CA VAL A 123 -13.65 -2.57 -2.03
C VAL A 123 -13.65 -1.09 -2.39
N ASP A 124 -12.46 -0.57 -2.69
CA ASP A 124 -12.20 0.82 -3.05
C ASP A 124 -12.61 1.85 -1.97
N LYS A 125 -12.69 1.40 -0.71
CA LYS A 125 -12.90 2.24 0.48
C LYS A 125 -11.80 2.09 1.54
N GLN A 126 -10.89 1.13 1.39
CA GLN A 126 -9.73 0.94 2.26
C GLN A 126 -8.43 1.03 1.48
N ASN A 127 -7.35 1.38 2.19
CA ASN A 127 -6.01 1.41 1.61
C ASN A 127 -5.30 0.07 1.83
N ILE A 128 -5.32 -0.78 0.81
CA ILE A 128 -4.54 -2.01 0.72
C ILE A 128 -3.59 -1.93 -0.48
N MET A 129 -2.65 -2.87 -0.56
CA MET A 129 -1.72 -3.00 -1.69
C MET A 129 -2.45 -2.90 -3.03
N SER A 130 -1.97 -2.05 -3.95
CA SER A 130 -2.65 -1.75 -5.22
C SER A 130 -2.92 -3.00 -6.06
N GLY A 131 -2.00 -3.96 -6.08
CA GLY A 131 -2.20 -5.24 -6.75
C GLY A 131 -3.37 -6.03 -6.20
N LEU A 132 -3.57 -6.08 -4.88
CA LEU A 132 -4.72 -6.76 -4.27
C LEU A 132 -6.02 -6.03 -4.58
N ARG A 133 -6.02 -4.69 -4.56
CA ARG A 133 -7.18 -3.88 -4.92
C ARG A 133 -7.70 -4.23 -6.31
N GLU A 134 -6.81 -4.30 -7.30
CA GLU A 134 -7.19 -4.62 -8.68
C GLU A 134 -7.46 -6.12 -8.87
N GLY A 135 -6.66 -6.98 -8.24
CA GLY A 135 -6.79 -8.43 -8.32
C GLY A 135 -8.13 -8.95 -7.77
N ILE A 136 -8.56 -8.47 -6.60
CA ILE A 136 -9.82 -8.91 -5.98
C ILE A 136 -11.04 -8.56 -6.85
N LYS A 137 -11.04 -7.40 -7.53
CA LYS A 137 -12.14 -6.98 -8.42
C LYS A 137 -12.27 -7.84 -9.68
N LEU A 138 -11.25 -8.64 -9.99
CA LEU A 138 -11.24 -9.56 -11.12
C LEU A 138 -11.76 -10.95 -10.74
N MET A 139 -11.74 -11.30 -9.45
CA MET A 139 -12.08 -12.63 -8.97
C MET A 139 -13.58 -12.82 -8.77
N HIS A 140 -14.04 -14.04 -9.00
CA HIS A 140 -15.34 -14.54 -8.60
C HIS A 140 -15.27 -15.23 -7.23
N LYS A 141 -16.44 -15.49 -6.66
CA LYS A 141 -16.57 -16.25 -5.44
C LYS A 141 -15.95 -17.65 -5.56
N ASN A 142 -15.26 -18.07 -4.50
CA ASN A 142 -14.53 -19.35 -4.36
C ASN A 142 -13.36 -19.54 -5.33
N GLU A 143 -12.87 -18.47 -5.96
CA GLU A 143 -11.68 -18.56 -6.80
C GLU A 143 -10.39 -18.48 -6.00
N LYS A 144 -9.37 -19.13 -6.55
CA LYS A 144 -7.99 -19.04 -6.07
C LYS A 144 -7.09 -18.62 -7.22
N VAL A 145 -6.47 -17.46 -7.09
CA VAL A 145 -5.67 -16.83 -8.15
C VAL A 145 -4.28 -16.53 -7.62
N THR A 146 -3.26 -16.80 -8.44
CA THR A 146 -1.90 -16.33 -8.17
C THR A 146 -1.58 -15.14 -9.05
N PHE A 147 -1.19 -14.04 -8.43
CA PHE A 147 -0.78 -12.81 -9.07
C PHE A 147 0.72 -12.62 -8.98
N LEU A 148 1.31 -12.04 -10.02
CA LEU A 148 2.72 -11.67 -10.12
C LEU A 148 2.76 -10.15 -10.29
N PHE A 149 3.14 -9.48 -9.21
CA PHE A 149 3.15 -8.03 -9.11
C PHE A 149 4.58 -7.51 -9.22
N PRO A 150 4.88 -6.65 -10.21
CA PRO A 150 6.00 -5.74 -10.12
C PRO A 150 5.93 -4.90 -8.84
N SER A 151 7.08 -4.40 -8.39
CA SER A 151 7.17 -3.73 -7.09
C SER A 151 6.28 -2.50 -7.01
N HIS A 152 6.18 -1.71 -8.08
CA HIS A 152 5.34 -0.50 -8.14
C HIS A 152 3.83 -0.77 -8.03
N ILE A 153 3.37 -2.01 -8.24
CA ILE A 153 1.98 -2.45 -8.03
C ILE A 153 1.82 -3.12 -6.65
N ALA A 154 2.93 -3.58 -6.07
CA ALA A 154 3.02 -4.08 -4.71
C ALA A 154 3.25 -2.94 -3.70
N TYR A 155 4.41 -2.91 -3.05
CA TYR A 155 4.78 -1.95 -1.99
C TYR A 155 5.78 -0.86 -2.47
N GLY A 156 6.18 -0.91 -3.73
CA GLY A 156 7.02 0.08 -4.39
C GLY A 156 8.37 0.29 -3.71
N TYR A 157 8.88 1.52 -3.83
CA TYR A 157 10.18 1.90 -3.28
C TYR A 157 10.24 1.79 -1.75
N HIS A 158 9.12 2.01 -1.06
CA HIS A 158 9.09 2.03 0.40
C HIS A 158 9.20 0.63 1.01
N GLY A 159 8.60 -0.38 0.36
CA GLY A 159 8.38 -1.66 1.01
C GLY A 159 7.24 -1.56 2.03
N ASP A 160 7.19 -2.51 2.96
CA ASP A 160 6.13 -2.59 3.99
C ASP A 160 6.61 -2.23 5.41
N ASP A 161 7.82 -1.67 5.53
CA ASP A 161 8.52 -1.39 6.80
C ASP A 161 8.79 -2.62 7.68
N LYS A 162 8.65 -3.83 7.11
CA LYS A 162 8.77 -5.09 7.83
C LYS A 162 9.56 -6.11 7.01
N LYS A 163 8.88 -7.02 6.32
CA LYS A 163 9.49 -8.17 5.63
C LYS A 163 9.65 -7.96 4.13
N ILE A 164 8.96 -6.97 3.55
CA ILE A 164 9.00 -6.63 2.13
C ILE A 164 9.93 -5.42 1.97
N GLY A 165 11.02 -5.65 1.26
CA GLY A 165 12.02 -4.64 0.96
C GLY A 165 11.60 -3.64 -0.11
N THR A 166 12.49 -2.68 -0.34
CA THR A 166 12.34 -1.65 -1.35
C THR A 166 12.34 -2.25 -2.75
N ASN A 167 11.42 -1.83 -3.61
CA ASN A 167 11.33 -2.27 -5.01
C ASN A 167 11.33 -3.80 -5.15
N GLN A 168 10.64 -4.50 -4.24
CA GLN A 168 10.58 -5.95 -4.28
C GLN A 168 9.33 -6.42 -5.06
N PRO A 169 9.49 -7.12 -6.21
CA PRO A 169 8.37 -7.76 -6.88
C PRO A 169 7.90 -9.00 -6.09
N LEU A 170 6.60 -9.29 -6.16
CA LEU A 170 5.94 -10.25 -5.29
C LEU A 170 5.07 -11.23 -6.09
N LEU A 171 5.00 -12.46 -5.59
CA LEU A 171 3.98 -13.43 -5.95
C LEU A 171 2.95 -13.49 -4.83
N CYS A 172 1.69 -13.27 -5.15
CA CYS A 172 0.60 -13.26 -4.18
C CYS A 172 -0.47 -14.28 -4.58
N THR A 173 -0.72 -15.28 -3.75
CA THR A 173 -1.84 -16.20 -3.97
C THR A 173 -3.01 -15.78 -3.10
N VAL A 174 -4.14 -15.48 -3.73
CA VAL A 174 -5.37 -15.00 -3.09
C VAL A 174 -6.47 -16.03 -3.28
N THR A 175 -7.21 -16.33 -2.21
CA THR A 175 -8.43 -17.12 -2.23
C THR A 175 -9.59 -16.20 -1.86
N LEU A 176 -10.53 -15.94 -2.79
CA LEU A 176 -11.71 -15.13 -2.52
C LEU A 176 -12.86 -16.04 -2.07
N HIS A 177 -13.20 -16.01 -0.79
CA HIS A 177 -14.24 -16.87 -0.22
C HIS A 177 -15.65 -16.38 -0.53
N ASN A 178 -15.87 -15.07 -0.39
CA ASN A 178 -17.17 -14.46 -0.60
C ASN A 178 -17.02 -12.94 -0.75
N PHE A 179 -18.06 -12.30 -1.27
CA PHE A 179 -18.26 -10.87 -1.14
C PHE A 179 -19.75 -10.55 -1.03
N ILE A 180 -20.07 -9.48 -0.33
CA ILE A 180 -21.46 -9.04 -0.11
C ILE A 180 -21.52 -7.51 -0.17
N SER A 181 -22.72 -6.95 -0.38
CA SER A 181 -22.90 -5.50 -0.31
C SER A 181 -22.61 -4.95 1.09
N GLU A 182 -22.21 -3.68 1.17
CA GLU A 182 -21.97 -3.00 2.45
C GLU A 182 -23.17 -3.09 3.40
N GLU A 183 -24.38 -2.98 2.86
CA GLU A 183 -25.63 -3.06 3.62
C GLU A 183 -25.85 -4.46 4.21
N ALA A 184 -25.62 -5.50 3.39
CA ALA A 184 -25.70 -6.88 3.85
C ALA A 184 -24.67 -7.16 4.95
N PHE A 185 -23.44 -6.63 4.80
CA PHE A 185 -22.40 -6.74 5.82
C PHE A 185 -22.80 -6.07 7.13
N LYS A 186 -23.26 -4.83 7.08
CA LYS A 186 -23.74 -4.10 8.28
C LYS A 186 -24.85 -4.85 9.00
N LYS A 187 -25.81 -5.39 8.25
CA LYS A 187 -26.91 -6.21 8.79
C LYS A 187 -26.40 -7.48 9.45
N GLU A 188 -25.43 -8.16 8.84
CA GLU A 188 -24.83 -9.37 9.41
C GLU A 188 -24.09 -9.08 10.72
N ILE A 189 -23.29 -8.00 10.76
CA ILE A 189 -22.60 -7.56 11.99
C ILE A 189 -23.60 -7.22 13.09
N GLN A 190 -24.67 -6.48 12.77
CA GLN A 190 -25.71 -6.14 13.75
C GLN A 190 -26.42 -7.39 14.28
N LEU A 191 -26.72 -8.37 13.41
CA LEU A 191 -27.32 -9.64 13.81
C LEU A 191 -26.39 -10.45 14.72
N ARG A 192 -25.09 -10.50 14.41
CA ARG A 192 -24.08 -11.18 15.25
C ARG A 192 -23.96 -10.50 16.62
N GLN A 193 -23.94 -9.16 16.66
CA GLN A 193 -23.94 -8.40 17.91
C GLN A 193 -25.20 -8.63 18.74
N ALA A 194 -26.38 -8.59 18.10
CA ALA A 194 -27.65 -8.85 18.78
C ALA A 194 -27.77 -10.30 19.31
N LYS A 195 -27.14 -11.27 18.63
CA LYS A 195 -27.03 -12.65 19.12
C LYS A 195 -26.07 -12.78 20.29
N ALA A 196 -24.90 -12.14 20.22
CA ALA A 196 -23.92 -12.12 21.30
C ALA A 196 -24.47 -11.46 22.57
N LEU A 197 -25.25 -10.38 22.44
CA LEU A 197 -25.91 -9.71 23.58
C LEU A 197 -27.07 -10.52 24.18
N LYS A 198 -27.64 -11.48 23.44
CA LYS A 198 -28.69 -12.40 23.94
C LYS A 198 -28.13 -13.70 24.51
N GLN A 199 -26.83 -13.95 24.32
CA GLN A 199 -26.09 -15.07 24.91
C GLN A 199 -25.17 -14.51 26.01
N GLU A 200 -25.73 -14.16 27.17
CA GLU A 200 -24.92 -13.93 28.37
C GLU A 200 -24.22 -15.23 28.82
N PRO A 201 -23.03 -15.13 29.46
CA PRO A 201 -22.19 -16.29 29.76
C PRO A 201 -22.80 -17.16 30.86
N ILE A 202 -22.92 -18.47 30.59
CA ILE A 202 -23.18 -19.46 31.63
C ILE A 202 -21.91 -19.60 32.48
N SER A 203 -22.02 -19.07 33.71
CA SER A 203 -21.30 -19.47 34.93
C SER A 203 -19.78 -19.30 35.01
N GLU A 204 -19.36 -18.16 35.57
CA GLU A 204 -18.23 -18.11 36.50
C GLU A 204 -18.77 -17.59 37.84
N LYS A 205 -19.18 -18.52 38.72
CA LYS A 205 -19.40 -18.28 40.17
C LYS A 205 -19.60 -19.61 40.92
N GLU A 206 -18.49 -20.27 41.23
CA GLU A 206 -18.41 -21.04 42.48
C GLU A 206 -17.01 -20.88 43.09
N GLN A 207 -16.83 -19.77 43.80
CA GLN A 207 -15.99 -19.70 45.00
C GLN A 207 -16.27 -18.39 45.71
N THR A 208 -17.07 -18.46 46.76
CA THR A 208 -16.86 -17.74 48.03
C THR A 208 -17.99 -18.11 48.99
N LYS A 209 -17.65 -18.84 50.05
CA LYS A 209 -18.39 -18.83 51.32
C LYS A 209 -17.41 -18.53 52.46
N PRO A 210 -17.91 -17.92 53.55
CA PRO A 210 -17.22 -16.83 54.21
C PRO A 210 -16.46 -17.27 55.46
N VAL A 211 -15.42 -16.49 55.76
CA VAL A 211 -14.82 -16.36 57.09
C VAL A 211 -15.92 -16.03 58.09
N ASN A 212 -16.09 -16.87 59.11
CA ASN A 212 -16.76 -16.49 60.34
C ASN A 212 -15.78 -16.69 61.49
N LYS A 213 -15.50 -15.60 62.20
CA LYS A 213 -14.69 -15.52 63.41
C LYS A 213 -15.67 -15.57 64.59
N ILE A 214 -15.37 -16.32 65.65
CA ILE A 214 -15.60 -15.93 67.06
C ILE A 214 -14.96 -16.96 68.02
N GLU A 215 -14.23 -16.38 68.97
CA GLU A 215 -13.89 -16.75 70.36
C GLU A 215 -12.85 -17.81 70.74
N ASP A 216 -11.86 -17.28 71.48
CA ASP A 216 -11.03 -17.92 72.49
C ASP A 216 -11.87 -18.63 73.56
N THR A 217 -11.44 -19.82 74.01
CA THR A 217 -11.32 -20.11 75.44
C THR A 217 -10.46 -21.34 75.72
N LEU A 218 -9.56 -21.15 76.67
CA LEU A 218 -8.72 -22.09 77.41
C LEU A 218 -9.37 -23.45 77.73
N THR A 219 -8.62 -24.55 77.70
CA THR A 219 -8.22 -25.35 78.89
C THR A 219 -7.57 -26.70 78.51
N ASN A 220 -6.44 -26.96 79.20
CA ASN A 220 -5.69 -28.22 79.43
C ASN A 220 -5.09 -28.99 78.24
#